data_AF-A0A1S3KAU4-F1
#
_entry.id   AF-A0A1S3KAU4-F1
#
_cell.length_a   1.000
_cell.length_b   1.000
_cell.length_c   1.000
_cell.angle_alpha   90.00
_cell.angle_beta   90.00
_cell.angle_gamma   90.00
#
_symmetry.space_group_name_H-M   'P 1'
#
loop_
_entity.id
_entity.type
_entity.pdbx_description
1 polymer ?
#
loop_
_entity_poly.entity_id
_entity_poly.type
_entity_poly.pdbx_seq_one_letter_code
_entity_poly.pdbx_strand_id
1 'polypeptide(L)'
;MTNWGGAPTNSSQCACGVQGRCDKSGRDCNCNINDYEWRSDEGYLDDKRYLPVKQVSVRDVDGEEEIASLMVKPMECYGVFQKRKYV
;
A
#
# COMPACT_ATOMS: atom_id res chain seq x y z
N MET A 1 5.15 2.67 -9.07
CA MET A 1 3.71 2.52 -8.79
C MET A 1 3.27 3.72 -7.96
N THR A 2 2.05 4.22 -8.13
CA THR A 2 1.52 5.36 -7.34
C THR A 2 0.42 4.97 -6.36
N ASN A 3 0.11 3.69 -6.20
CA ASN A 3 -0.90 3.19 -5.25
C ASN A 3 -0.24 2.67 -3.96
N TRP A 4 -1.07 2.46 -2.94
CA TRP A 4 -0.68 1.77 -1.72
C TRP A 4 -1.69 0.67 -1.33
N GLY A 5 -1.30 -0.18 -0.39
CA GLY A 5 -1.99 -1.42 0.05
C GLY A 5 -3.47 -1.55 -0.32
N GLY A 6 -3.79 -2.63 -1.04
CA GLY A 6 -5.16 -3.00 -1.41
C GLY A 6 -5.82 -2.14 -2.50
N ALA A 7 -5.14 -1.11 -3.01
CA ALA A 7 -5.62 -0.34 -4.16
C ALA A 7 -5.06 -0.86 -5.49
N PRO A 8 -5.80 -0.70 -6.62
CA PRO A 8 -5.31 -1.07 -7.94
C PRO A 8 -4.00 -0.36 -8.30
N THR A 9 -3.13 -1.04 -9.05
CA THR A 9 -1.85 -0.48 -9.48
C THR A 9 -2.03 0.86 -10.19
N ASN A 10 -1.26 1.87 -9.78
CA ASN A 10 -1.28 3.24 -10.33
C ASN A 10 -2.60 4.00 -10.15
N SER A 11 -3.45 3.59 -9.20
CA SER A 11 -4.69 4.31 -8.87
C SER A 11 -4.48 5.65 -8.15
N SER A 12 -3.25 5.92 -7.68
CA SER A 12 -2.95 7.07 -6.82
C SER A 12 -3.77 7.12 -5.52
N GLN A 13 -4.27 5.97 -5.08
CA GLN A 13 -5.12 5.82 -3.90
C GLN A 13 -4.67 4.65 -3.02
N CYS A 14 -5.22 4.61 -1.82
CA CYS A 14 -5.16 3.49 -0.88
C CYS A 14 -6.50 2.72 -0.90
N ALA A 15 -6.56 1.53 -0.26
CA ALA A 15 -7.78 0.72 -0.25
C ALA A 15 -9.02 1.50 0.23
N CYS A 16 -8.87 2.37 1.24
CA CYS A 16 -9.98 3.17 1.75
C CYS A 16 -10.50 4.18 0.72
N GLY A 17 -9.62 4.78 -0.09
CA GLY A 17 -9.99 5.78 -1.10
C GLY A 17 -10.78 5.14 -2.23
N VAL A 18 -10.28 4.00 -2.71
CA VAL A 18 -10.98 3.19 -3.74
C VAL A 18 -12.38 2.78 -3.28
N GLN A 19 -12.56 2.50 -1.99
CA GLN A 19 -13.85 2.12 -1.42
C GLN A 19 -14.73 3.31 -1.01
N GLY A 20 -14.21 4.53 -1.01
CA GLY A 20 -14.89 5.70 -0.44
C GLY A 20 -15.15 5.57 1.06
N ARG A 21 -14.28 4.85 1.78
CA ARG A 21 -14.43 4.50 3.21
C ARG A 21 -13.26 4.96 4.08
N CYS A 22 -12.46 5.92 3.62
CA CYS A 22 -11.46 6.55 4.49
C CYS A 22 -12.15 7.26 5.66
N ASP A 23 -11.41 7.44 6.76
CA ASP A 23 -11.92 8.01 8.00
C ASP A 23 -12.50 9.42 7.82
N LYS A 24 -12.05 10.13 6.79
CA LYS A 24 -12.66 11.37 6.29
C LYS A 24 -13.11 11.20 4.84
N SER A 25 -14.32 11.65 4.56
CA SER A 25 -14.90 11.59 3.22
C SER A 25 -14.06 12.35 2.18
N GLY A 26 -13.92 11.79 0.99
CA GLY A 26 -13.23 12.45 -0.13
C GLY A 26 -11.71 12.41 -0.04
N ARG A 27 -11.13 11.54 0.79
CA ARG A 27 -9.68 11.31 0.87
C ARG A 27 -9.27 10.08 0.07
N ASP A 28 -8.11 10.18 -0.57
CA ASP A 28 -7.51 9.08 -1.34
C ASP A 28 -6.85 8.01 -0.44
N CYS A 29 -6.38 8.43 0.73
CA CYS A 29 -5.69 7.63 1.74
C CYS A 29 -5.97 8.20 3.13
N ASN A 30 -5.96 7.36 4.16
CA ASN A 30 -6.08 7.79 5.55
C ASN A 30 -4.87 8.63 5.98
N CYS A 31 -3.65 8.28 5.56
CA CYS A 31 -2.43 9.01 5.89
C CYS A 31 -2.33 10.40 5.22
N ASN A 32 -3.24 10.73 4.28
CA ASN A 32 -3.38 12.09 3.74
C ASN A 32 -4.26 12.99 4.63
N ILE A 33 -4.67 12.51 5.80
CA ILE A 33 -5.44 13.27 6.79
C ILE A 33 -4.46 13.87 7.80
N ASN A 34 -4.29 15.19 7.76
CA ASN A 34 -3.47 15.93 8.71
C ASN A 34 -4.32 16.38 9.91
N ASP A 35 -4.51 15.50 10.90
CA ASP A 35 -5.31 15.80 12.09
C ASP A 35 -4.76 15.26 13.42
N TYR A 36 -3.45 15.06 13.50
CA TYR A 36 -2.73 14.68 14.72
C TYR A 36 -3.13 13.33 15.33
N GLU A 37 -3.89 12.52 14.58
CA GLU A 37 -4.25 11.15 14.94
C GLU A 37 -3.41 10.16 14.12
N TRP A 38 -3.09 9.00 14.70
CA TRP A 38 -2.45 7.93 13.95
C TRP A 38 -3.40 7.39 12.88
N ARG A 39 -2.95 7.43 11.63
CA ARG A 39 -3.67 6.92 10.46
C ARG A 39 -2.96 5.70 9.88
N SER A 40 -3.73 4.81 9.25
CA SER A 40 -3.20 3.58 8.65
C SER A 40 -3.88 3.26 7.33
N ASP A 41 -3.08 2.83 6.36
CA ASP A 41 -3.48 2.39 5.03
C ASP A 41 -2.92 0.98 4.75
N GLU A 42 -3.19 0.03 5.64
CA GLU A 42 -2.75 -1.36 5.48
C GLU A 42 -3.40 -2.06 4.26
N GLY A 43 -2.63 -2.93 3.61
CA GLY A 43 -3.15 -3.80 2.55
C GLY A 43 -2.05 -4.50 1.75
N TYR A 44 -2.46 -5.39 0.86
CA TYR A 44 -1.56 -6.14 -0.01
C TYR A 44 -1.06 -5.30 -1.20
N LEU A 45 0.20 -5.52 -1.56
CA LEU A 45 0.73 -5.18 -2.88
C LEU A 45 0.79 -6.48 -3.68
N ASP A 46 -0.06 -6.63 -4.69
CA ASP A 46 -0.29 -7.90 -5.39
C ASP A 46 0.11 -7.88 -6.87
N ASP A 47 0.56 -6.73 -7.38
CA ASP A 47 1.11 -6.62 -8.71
C ASP A 47 2.50 -7.23 -8.80
N LYS A 48 2.55 -8.46 -9.29
CA LYS A 48 3.77 -9.27 -9.45
C LYS A 48 4.91 -8.55 -10.18
N ARG A 49 4.62 -7.55 -11.02
CA ARG A 49 5.66 -6.78 -11.73
C ARG A 49 6.50 -5.92 -10.80
N TYR A 50 5.96 -5.56 -9.63
CA TYR A 50 6.60 -4.70 -8.63
C TYR A 50 6.99 -5.45 -7.35
N LEU A 51 6.88 -6.79 -7.35
CA LEU A 51 7.30 -7.66 -6.26
C LEU A 51 8.65 -8.34 -6.57
N PRO A 52 9.48 -8.64 -5.56
CA PRO A 52 9.34 -8.22 -4.17
C PRO A 52 9.55 -6.70 -4.00
N VAL A 53 9.00 -6.13 -2.93
CA VAL A 53 9.23 -4.72 -2.58
C VAL A 53 10.72 -4.50 -2.30
N LYS A 54 11.38 -3.63 -3.07
CA LYS A 54 12.81 -3.31 -2.92
C LYS A 54 13.06 -1.99 -2.19
N GLN A 55 12.12 -1.06 -2.31
CA GLN A 55 12.21 0.27 -1.72
C GLN A 55 10.80 0.78 -1.50
N VAL A 56 10.60 1.49 -0.38
CA VAL A 56 9.42 2.31 -0.12
C VAL A 56 9.92 3.72 0.16
N SER A 57 9.32 4.70 -0.49
CA SER A 57 9.58 6.11 -0.23
C SER A 57 8.44 6.68 0.59
N VAL A 58 8.73 7.01 1.85
CA VAL A 58 7.84 7.82 2.69
C VAL A 58 8.16 9.29 2.44
N ARG A 59 7.14 10.13 2.34
CA ARG A 59 7.23 11.58 2.08
C ARG A 59 6.30 12.31 3.05
N ASP A 60 6.36 13.63 3.08
CA ASP A 60 5.55 14.48 3.99
C ASP A 60 5.90 14.18 5.46
N VAL A 61 7.21 14.30 5.73
CA VAL A 61 7.85 14.05 7.04
C VAL A 61 8.90 15.11 7.32
N ASP A 62 8.67 16.33 6.84
CA ASP A 62 9.56 17.49 6.94
C ASP A 62 9.14 18.49 8.03
N GLY A 63 7.94 18.34 8.60
CA GLY A 63 7.47 19.06 9.78
C GLY A 63 7.93 18.42 11.10
N GLU A 64 8.08 19.23 12.16
CA GLU A 64 8.51 18.75 13.49
C GLU A 64 7.51 17.77 14.15
N GLU A 65 6.24 17.84 13.77
CA GLU A 65 5.14 17.01 14.29
C GLU A 65 4.80 15.85 13.33
N GLU A 66 5.47 15.75 12.18
CA GLU A 66 5.20 14.74 11.16
C GLU A 66 6.00 13.48 11.46
N ILE A 67 5.28 12.40 11.72
CA ILE A 67 5.87 11.10 12.06
C ILE A 67 5.27 10.02 11.17
N ALA A 68 6.10 9.07 10.76
CA ALA A 68 5.68 7.96 9.95
C ALA A 68 6.21 6.63 10.50
N SER A 69 5.38 5.60 10.39
CA SER A 69 5.75 4.23 10.69
C SER A 69 5.46 3.37 9.47
N LEU A 70 6.39 2.48 9.12
CA LEU A 70 6.28 1.61 7.96
C LEU A 70 6.63 0.17 8.32
N MET A 71 5.78 -0.76 7.89
CA MET A 71 6.05 -2.19 7.97
C MET A 71 5.80 -2.85 6.61
N VAL A 72 6.81 -3.54 6.09
CA VAL A 72 6.68 -4.40 4.91
C VAL A 72 6.85 -5.85 5.36
N LYS A 73 5.78 -6.64 5.25
CA LYS A 73 5.80 -8.06 5.60
C LYS A 73 6.47 -8.90 4.51
N PRO A 74 6.94 -10.13 4.83
CA PRO A 74 7.46 -11.05 3.83
C PRO A 74 6.49 -11.24 2.67
N MET A 75 7.03 -11.35 1.45
CA MET A 75 6.20 -11.64 0.27
C MET A 75 5.59 -13.05 0.40
N GLU A 76 4.29 -13.13 0.17
CA GLU A 76 3.57 -14.40 0.14
C GLU A 76 3.46 -14.90 -1.31
N CYS A 77 3.87 -16.14 -1.54
CA CYS A 77 3.81 -16.80 -2.85
C CYS A 77 2.69 -17.85 -2.83
N TYR A 78 1.76 -17.75 -3.79
CA TYR A 78 0.69 -18.73 -3.95
C TYR A 78 0.66 -19.28 -5.37
N GLY A 79 0.31 -20.55 -5.47
CA GLY A 79 0.17 -21.25 -6.75
C GLY A 79 0.31 -22.74 -6.58
N VAL A 80 -0.05 -23.47 -7.63
CA VAL A 80 0.22 -24.91 -7.74
C VAL A 80 1.55 -25.12 -8.43
N PHE A 81 2.40 -25.97 -7.86
CA PHE A 81 3.59 -26.48 -8.53
C PHE A 81 3.15 -27.27 -9.78
N GLN A 82 3.19 -26.64 -10.95
CA GLN A 82 3.08 -27.36 -12.21
C GLN A 82 4.42 -28.06 -12.47
N LYS A 83 4.48 -29.37 -12.22
CA LYS A 83 5.55 -30.20 -12.78
C LYS A 83 5.48 -30.05 -14.30
N ARG A 84 6.46 -29.36 -14.89
CA ARG A 84 6.64 -29.39 -16.35
C ARG A 84 6.78 -30.85 -16.75
N LYS A 85 5.80 -31.38 -17.48
CA LYS A 85 5.97 -32.64 -18.21
C LYS A 85 6.94 -32.31 -19.33
N TYR A 86 8.20 -32.65 -19.14
CA TYR A 86 9.11 -32.83 -20.26
C TYR A 86 8.55 -34.02 -21.03
N VAL A 87 8.02 -33.74 -22.23
CA VAL A 87 7.75 -34.75 -23.27
C VAL A 87 9.05 -34.95 -24.03
#